data_AF-A0A8J9YP03-F1
#
_entry.id   AF-A0A8J9YP03-F1
#
_cell.length_a   1.000
_cell.length_b   1.000
_cell.length_c   1.000
_cell.angle_alpha   90.00
_cell.angle_beta   90.00
_cell.angle_gamma   90.00
#
_symmetry.space_group_name_H-M   'P 1'
#
loop_
_entity.id
_entity.type
_entity.pdbx_description
1 polymer ?
#
loop_
_entity_poly.entity_id
_entity_poly.type
_entity_poly.pdbx_seq_one_letter_code
_entity_poly.pdbx_strand_id
1 'polypeptide(L)'
;MEGGIVLYNGLNEKIVSEDTFQEHLEYTMGTYNTNLVQITHAAKFEYLTDAAATPRDLQMDFMRMYGDWLFVAPTTRMAREFANAGNPTYLYNFDHVTSFFDHPWIGGAAHAEENYYLWPSDVTDMMTDEERLLGLLMRRMWSNFAKTGNPNSQELPVTWPRYDQHSRQYLTLSTSMGPGSVQAHLRSKQVFFWNYLVSALARVCCACAGPVSVGAGMSASMWTAAGILTGWTLAAGVGMVL
;
A
#
# COMPACT_ATOMS: atom_id res chain seq x y z
N MET A 1 5.72 11.50 -2.69
CA MET A 1 4.35 11.84 -2.28
C MET A 1 3.42 10.73 -2.71
N GLU A 2 2.21 10.76 -2.16
CA GLU A 2 1.19 9.74 -2.35
C GLU A 2 0.26 10.24 -3.47
N GLY A 3 0.31 9.60 -4.64
CA GLY A 3 -0.62 9.92 -5.71
C GLY A 3 -2.01 9.34 -5.44
N GLY A 4 -3.04 9.89 -6.07
CA GLY A 4 -4.44 9.46 -5.87
C GLY A 4 -5.32 9.72 -7.08
N ILE A 5 -6.55 9.24 -7.03
CA ILE A 5 -7.48 9.26 -8.18
C ILE A 5 -8.45 10.42 -8.03
N VAL A 6 -8.68 11.18 -9.11
CA VAL A 6 -9.86 12.05 -9.20
C VAL A 6 -11.07 11.16 -9.48
N LEU A 7 -11.90 10.94 -8.46
CA LEU A 7 -13.12 10.16 -8.62
C LEU A 7 -14.19 11.01 -9.32
N TYR A 8 -14.61 10.57 -10.51
CA TYR A 8 -15.78 11.13 -11.17
C TYR A 8 -17.02 11.00 -10.25
N ASN A 9 -17.81 12.07 -10.17
CA ASN A 9 -19.03 12.21 -9.34
C ASN A 9 -18.84 12.58 -7.85
N GLY A 10 -17.69 13.14 -7.46
CA GLY A 10 -17.52 13.71 -6.11
C GLY A 10 -17.59 12.67 -4.99
N LEU A 11 -17.19 11.42 -5.25
CA LEU A 11 -17.19 10.35 -4.25
C LEU A 11 -16.33 10.70 -3.02
N ASN A 12 -15.25 11.45 -3.23
CA ASN A 12 -14.44 12.01 -2.15
C ASN A 12 -15.29 12.92 -1.24
N GLU A 13 -16.16 13.78 -1.78
CA GLU A 13 -16.96 14.72 -0.99
C GLU A 13 -17.97 14.02 -0.06
N LYS A 14 -18.31 12.76 -0.36
CA LYS A 14 -19.22 11.96 0.45
C LYS A 14 -18.54 11.27 1.63
N ILE A 15 -17.20 11.25 1.66
CA ILE A 15 -16.42 10.69 2.76
C ILE A 15 -16.20 11.80 3.78
N VAL A 16 -17.05 11.84 4.81
CA VAL A 16 -17.09 12.90 5.83
C VAL A 16 -17.05 12.38 7.26
N SER A 17 -17.18 11.06 7.43
CA SER A 17 -17.11 10.34 8.71
C SER A 17 -16.54 8.94 8.51
N GLU A 18 -16.12 8.30 9.60
CA GLU A 18 -15.70 6.90 9.60
C GLU A 18 -16.76 5.94 9.02
N ASP A 19 -18.04 6.20 9.32
CA ASP A 19 -19.15 5.41 8.78
C ASP A 19 -19.22 5.52 7.24
N THR A 20 -19.18 6.75 6.71
CA THR A 20 -19.19 6.96 5.26
C THR A 20 -17.92 6.41 4.58
N PHE A 21 -16.77 6.44 5.25
CA PHE A 21 -15.54 5.79 4.77
C PHE A 21 -15.74 4.28 4.65
N GLN A 22 -16.33 3.65 5.68
CA GLN A 22 -16.58 2.22 5.69
C GLN A 22 -17.60 1.82 4.60
N GLU A 23 -18.70 2.55 4.45
CA GLU A 23 -19.69 2.29 3.39
C GLU A 23 -19.06 2.32 1.99
N HIS A 24 -18.23 3.33 1.71
CA HIS A 24 -17.53 3.43 0.42
C HIS A 24 -16.48 2.32 0.26
N LEU A 25 -15.81 1.93 1.34
CA LEU A 25 -14.85 0.83 1.31
C LEU A 25 -15.56 -0.50 1.00
N GLU A 26 -16.70 -0.77 1.64
CA GLU A 26 -17.52 -1.96 1.36
C GLU A 26 -18.01 -1.97 -0.09
N TYR A 27 -18.47 -0.82 -0.60
CA TYR A 27 -18.88 -0.69 -2.00
C TYR A 27 -17.71 -0.98 -2.96
N THR A 28 -16.54 -0.39 -2.73
CA THR A 28 -15.35 -0.62 -3.55
C THR A 28 -14.88 -2.06 -3.50
N MET A 29 -14.80 -2.62 -2.29
CA MET A 29 -14.30 -3.98 -2.05
C MET A 29 -15.34 -5.04 -2.37
N GLY A 30 -16.58 -4.66 -2.72
CA GLY A 30 -17.64 -5.57 -3.15
C GLY A 30 -17.31 -6.41 -4.40
N THR A 31 -16.17 -6.13 -5.06
CA THR A 31 -15.58 -6.99 -6.09
C THR A 31 -15.05 -8.33 -5.55
N TYR A 32 -14.78 -8.42 -4.24
CA TYR A 32 -14.41 -9.67 -3.58
C TYR A 32 -15.66 -10.49 -3.23
N ASN A 33 -15.76 -11.69 -3.80
CA ASN A 33 -16.92 -12.59 -3.61
C ASN A 33 -16.92 -13.34 -2.26
N THR A 34 -15.84 -13.23 -1.48
CA THR A 34 -15.63 -13.98 -0.23
C THR A 34 -14.94 -13.08 0.79
N ASN A 35 -15.27 -13.28 2.08
CA ASN A 35 -14.66 -12.59 3.21
C ASN A 35 -14.64 -11.05 3.12
N LEU A 36 -15.68 -10.46 2.50
CA LEU A 36 -15.79 -9.01 2.31
C LEU A 36 -15.62 -8.25 3.64
N VAL A 37 -16.29 -8.68 4.71
CA VAL A 37 -16.20 -8.05 6.03
C VAL A 37 -14.75 -8.03 6.55
N GLN A 38 -14.04 -9.15 6.44
CA GLN A 38 -12.65 -9.27 6.89
C GLN A 38 -11.71 -8.41 6.05
N ILE A 39 -11.93 -8.36 4.73
CA ILE A 39 -11.16 -7.55 3.80
C ILE A 39 -11.38 -6.06 4.09
N THR A 40 -12.63 -5.63 4.25
CA THR A 40 -12.99 -4.25 4.61
C THR A 40 -12.36 -3.87 5.96
N HIS A 41 -12.45 -4.72 6.99
CA HIS A 41 -11.83 -4.42 8.28
C HIS A 41 -10.29 -4.34 8.19
N ALA A 42 -9.66 -5.23 7.42
CA ALA A 42 -8.22 -5.19 7.22
C ALA A 42 -7.78 -3.92 6.47
N ALA A 43 -8.53 -3.50 5.45
CA ALA A 43 -8.24 -2.28 4.70
C ALA A 43 -8.49 -1.02 5.54
N LYS A 44 -9.58 -0.99 6.32
CA LYS A 44 -9.82 0.07 7.30
C LYS A 44 -8.68 0.15 8.31
N PHE A 45 -8.24 -0.97 8.87
CA PHE A 45 -7.09 -0.99 9.79
C PHE A 45 -5.78 -0.49 9.16
N GLU A 46 -5.52 -0.83 7.90
CA GLU A 46 -4.27 -0.43 7.23
C GLU A 46 -4.23 1.07 6.89
N TYR A 47 -5.38 1.68 6.59
CA TYR A 47 -5.45 3.05 6.04
C TYR A 47 -6.10 4.08 6.97
N LEU A 48 -7.09 3.70 7.77
CA LEU A 48 -7.71 4.60 8.74
C LEU A 48 -6.89 4.55 10.04
N THR A 49 -5.98 5.50 10.20
CA THR A 49 -4.96 5.45 11.26
C THR A 49 -5.25 6.36 12.46
N ASP A 50 -6.18 7.31 12.34
CA ASP A 50 -6.47 8.30 13.38
C ASP A 50 -7.96 8.37 13.74
N ALA A 51 -8.26 8.21 15.03
CA ALA A 51 -9.62 8.34 15.58
C ALA A 51 -10.10 9.82 15.63
N ALA A 52 -9.20 10.79 15.47
CA ALA A 52 -9.49 12.22 15.40
C ALA A 52 -9.45 12.78 13.96
N ALA A 53 -9.45 11.91 12.94
CA ALA A 53 -9.36 12.30 11.53
C ALA A 53 -10.46 13.32 11.14
N THR A 54 -10.05 14.40 10.48
CA THR A 54 -11.00 15.34 9.87
C THR A 54 -11.59 14.74 8.60
N PRO A 55 -12.70 15.28 8.05
CA PRO A 55 -13.20 14.86 6.74
C PRO A 55 -12.13 14.88 5.63
N ARG A 56 -11.21 15.86 5.70
CA ARG A 56 -10.09 15.98 4.77
C ARG A 56 -9.14 14.78 4.86
N ASP A 57 -8.82 14.36 6.09
CA ASP A 57 -7.92 13.23 6.34
C ASP A 57 -8.55 11.92 5.86
N LEU A 58 -9.83 11.71 6.17
CA LEU A 58 -10.58 10.54 5.69
C LEU A 58 -10.59 10.43 4.16
N GLN A 59 -10.77 11.56 3.47
CA GLN A 59 -10.71 11.62 2.01
C GLN A 59 -9.32 11.26 1.47
N MET A 60 -8.26 11.80 2.07
CA MET A 60 -6.88 11.47 1.67
C MET A 60 -6.60 9.98 1.88
N ASP A 61 -6.92 9.44 3.05
CA ASP A 61 -6.67 8.05 3.39
C ASP A 61 -7.44 7.11 2.48
N PHE A 62 -8.68 7.47 2.10
CA PHE A 62 -9.43 6.70 1.11
C PHE A 62 -8.79 6.76 -0.27
N MET A 63 -8.34 7.94 -0.74
CA MET A 63 -7.67 8.06 -2.04
C MET A 63 -6.36 7.29 -2.09
N ARG A 64 -5.60 7.27 -0.98
CA ARG A 64 -4.36 6.49 -0.82
C ARG A 64 -4.65 4.99 -0.90
N MET A 65 -5.63 4.54 -0.11
CA MET A 65 -6.14 3.17 -0.14
C MET A 65 -6.52 2.74 -1.56
N TYR A 66 -7.34 3.55 -2.21
CA TYR A 66 -7.89 3.27 -3.53
C TYR A 66 -6.80 3.25 -4.61
N GLY A 67 -5.86 4.20 -4.58
CA GLY A 67 -4.72 4.25 -5.50
C GLY A 67 -3.76 3.06 -5.32
N ASP A 68 -3.49 2.66 -4.08
CA ASP A 68 -2.63 1.52 -3.81
C ASP A 68 -3.29 0.21 -4.26
N TRP A 69 -4.59 0.03 -3.98
CA TRP A 69 -5.37 -1.15 -4.37
C TRP A 69 -5.51 -1.29 -5.88
N LEU A 70 -5.93 -0.21 -6.56
CA LEU A 70 -6.28 -0.24 -7.98
C LEU A 70 -5.05 -0.16 -8.90
N PHE A 71 -3.99 0.54 -8.50
CA PHE A 71 -2.85 0.83 -9.38
C PHE A 71 -1.50 0.36 -8.84
N VAL A 72 -1.08 0.80 -7.65
CA VAL A 72 0.31 0.58 -7.21
C VAL A 72 0.59 -0.90 -6.98
N ALA A 73 -0.26 -1.60 -6.23
CA ALA A 73 -0.10 -3.02 -5.94
C ALA A 73 -0.11 -3.90 -7.21
N PRO A 74 -1.11 -3.81 -8.11
CA PRO A 74 -1.12 -4.62 -9.33
C PRO A 74 0.02 -4.25 -10.28
N THR A 75 0.38 -2.97 -10.44
CA THR A 75 1.50 -2.55 -11.30
C THR A 75 2.83 -3.09 -10.78
N THR A 76 3.06 -3.02 -9.46
CA THR A 76 4.28 -3.55 -8.84
C THR A 76 4.36 -5.07 -8.99
N ARG A 77 3.24 -5.78 -8.85
CA ARG A 77 3.16 -7.22 -9.12
C ARG A 77 3.50 -7.51 -10.58
N MET A 78 2.90 -6.79 -11.53
CA MET A 78 3.17 -6.94 -12.96
C MET A 78 4.67 -6.72 -13.26
N ALA A 79 5.28 -5.65 -12.76
CA ALA A 79 6.71 -5.40 -12.94
C ALA A 79 7.58 -6.56 -12.44
N ARG A 80 7.24 -7.15 -11.30
CA ARG A 80 7.90 -8.34 -10.78
C ARG A 80 7.75 -9.55 -11.71
N GLU A 81 6.55 -9.86 -12.18
CA GLU A 81 6.32 -11.00 -13.05
C GLU A 81 7.05 -10.84 -14.40
N PHE A 82 7.03 -9.65 -14.99
CA PHE A 82 7.76 -9.36 -16.22
C PHE A 82 9.28 -9.51 -16.04
N ALA A 83 9.84 -8.97 -14.95
CA ALA A 83 11.26 -9.10 -14.67
C ALA A 83 11.67 -10.57 -14.43
N ASN A 84 10.84 -11.34 -13.71
CA ASN A 84 11.07 -12.77 -13.47
C ASN A 84 11.00 -13.61 -14.74
N ALA A 85 10.17 -13.21 -15.71
CA ALA A 85 10.14 -13.81 -17.04
C ALA A 85 11.36 -13.43 -17.92
N GLY A 86 12.31 -12.64 -17.41
CA GLY A 86 13.52 -12.23 -18.12
C GLY A 86 13.36 -10.98 -18.98
N ASN A 87 12.18 -10.34 -18.98
CA ASN A 87 11.93 -9.14 -19.78
C ASN A 87 12.67 -7.92 -19.20
N PRO A 88 13.24 -7.03 -20.04
CA PRO A 88 13.66 -5.70 -19.59
C PRO A 88 12.45 -4.95 -19.02
N THR A 89 12.52 -4.57 -17.75
CA THR A 89 11.42 -3.90 -17.03
C THR A 89 12.00 -2.70 -16.31
N TYR A 90 11.29 -1.58 -16.33
CA TYR A 90 11.71 -0.32 -15.73
C TYR A 90 10.49 0.27 -15.01
N LEU A 91 10.56 0.39 -13.69
CA LEU A 91 9.46 0.90 -12.87
C LEU A 91 9.71 2.36 -12.52
N TYR A 92 8.69 3.21 -12.62
CA TYR A 92 8.74 4.60 -12.16
C TYR A 92 7.63 4.92 -11.17
N ASN A 93 7.81 6.01 -10.43
CA ASN A 93 6.77 6.68 -9.64
C ASN A 93 6.75 8.16 -10.03
N PHE A 94 5.65 8.65 -10.60
CA PHE A 94 5.49 10.07 -10.87
C PHE A 94 5.12 10.80 -9.57
N ASP A 95 5.93 11.79 -9.20
CA ASP A 95 5.89 12.41 -7.87
C ASP A 95 6.07 13.93 -7.97
N HIS A 96 5.21 14.56 -8.75
CA HIS A 96 5.18 16.01 -8.92
C HIS A 96 3.75 16.49 -9.00
N VAL A 97 3.38 17.44 -8.15
CA VAL A 97 2.09 18.13 -8.24
C VAL A 97 2.23 19.22 -9.29
N THR A 98 1.54 19.05 -10.41
CA THR A 98 1.59 20.01 -11.51
C THR A 98 1.02 21.36 -11.07
N SER A 99 1.75 22.44 -11.41
CA SER A 99 1.56 23.79 -10.88
C SER A 99 0.17 24.40 -11.12
N PHE A 100 -0.55 23.92 -12.13
CA PHE A 100 -1.87 24.42 -12.53
C PHE A 100 -3.03 23.47 -12.22
N PHE A 101 -2.77 22.32 -11.58
CA PHE A 101 -3.82 21.48 -11.00
C PHE A 101 -3.90 21.72 -9.49
N ASP A 102 -5.13 21.83 -8.98
CA ASP A 102 -5.40 21.93 -7.55
C ASP A 102 -6.33 20.79 -7.13
N HIS A 103 -5.74 19.79 -6.49
CA HIS A 103 -6.43 18.62 -5.95
C HIS A 103 -6.12 18.48 -4.46
N PRO A 104 -6.68 19.37 -3.60
CA PRO A 104 -6.33 19.41 -2.18
C PRO A 104 -6.55 18.03 -1.55
N TRP A 105 -7.68 17.41 -1.91
CA TRP A 105 -7.93 15.99 -2.22
C TRP A 105 -6.94 14.87 -1.95
N ILE A 106 -5.86 14.94 -2.72
CA ILE A 106 -5.06 13.78 -3.08
C ILE A 106 -3.75 13.79 -2.29
N GLY A 107 -3.29 14.96 -1.87
CA GLY A 107 -2.01 15.12 -1.15
C GLY A 107 -0.79 14.80 -2.01
N GLY A 108 -0.94 14.80 -3.34
CA GLY A 108 0.10 14.46 -4.31
C GLY A 108 -0.42 14.51 -5.75
N ALA A 109 0.34 13.93 -6.68
CA ALA A 109 0.00 13.88 -8.09
C ALA A 109 -1.29 13.08 -8.32
N ALA A 110 -2.20 13.60 -9.13
CA ALA A 110 -3.39 12.85 -9.50
C ALA A 110 -3.10 11.81 -10.59
N HIS A 111 -3.97 10.81 -10.65
CA HIS A 111 -3.89 9.77 -11.67
C HIS A 111 -3.90 10.37 -13.07
N ALA A 112 -2.98 9.90 -13.91
CA ALA A 112 -2.82 10.29 -15.32
C ALA A 112 -2.27 11.71 -15.54
N GLU A 113 -1.89 12.46 -14.50
CA GLU A 113 -1.27 13.78 -14.66
C GLU A 113 0.10 13.73 -15.32
N GLU A 114 0.82 12.60 -15.23
CA GLU A 114 2.09 12.42 -15.92
C GLU A 114 1.93 12.51 -17.45
N ASN A 115 0.70 12.32 -17.94
CA ASN A 115 0.41 12.37 -19.36
C ASN A 115 0.66 13.76 -19.95
N TYR A 116 0.41 14.83 -19.20
CA TYR A 116 0.68 16.18 -19.69
C TYR A 116 2.17 16.44 -19.98
N TYR A 117 3.06 15.63 -19.40
CA TYR A 117 4.51 15.69 -19.62
C TYR A 117 4.96 14.86 -20.83
N LEU A 118 4.23 13.78 -21.17
CA LEU A 118 4.56 12.88 -22.27
C LEU A 118 3.96 13.32 -23.61
N TRP A 119 2.75 13.85 -23.58
CA TRP A 119 2.00 14.23 -24.78
C TRP A 119 1.80 15.75 -24.81
N PRO A 120 2.22 16.45 -25.89
CA PRO A 120 1.92 17.86 -26.06
C PRO A 120 0.42 18.11 -25.97
N SER A 121 0.03 19.17 -25.28
CA SER A 121 -1.37 19.58 -25.15
C SER A 121 -1.45 21.10 -24.99
N ASP A 122 -2.65 21.66 -25.11
CA ASP A 122 -2.87 23.10 -24.98
C ASP A 122 -2.48 23.63 -23.58
N VAL A 123 -2.42 22.77 -22.56
CA VAL A 123 -2.00 23.14 -21.20
C VAL A 123 -0.47 23.18 -21.02
N THR A 124 0.31 22.74 -22.02
CA THR A 124 1.79 22.79 -21.94
C THR A 124 2.32 24.23 -21.83
N ASP A 125 1.56 25.23 -22.31
CA ASP A 125 1.91 26.64 -22.16
C ASP A 125 1.79 27.14 -20.72
N MET A 126 1.02 26.45 -19.87
CA MET A 126 0.83 26.79 -18.46
C MET A 126 1.94 26.22 -17.55
N MET A 127 2.77 25.30 -18.06
CA MET A 127 3.85 24.68 -17.28
C MET A 127 4.94 25.69 -16.89
N THR A 128 5.56 25.48 -15.73
CA THR A 128 6.80 26.19 -15.38
C THR A 128 7.98 25.69 -16.23
N ASP A 129 9.11 26.38 -16.20
CA ASP A 129 10.30 25.95 -16.94
C ASP A 129 10.85 24.62 -16.42
N GLU A 130 10.77 24.36 -15.11
CA GLU A 130 11.13 23.09 -14.50
C GLU A 130 10.20 21.96 -14.95
N GLU A 131 8.91 22.24 -15.10
CA GLU A 131 7.93 21.27 -15.59
C GLU A 131 8.12 20.95 -17.08
N ARG A 132 8.43 21.97 -17.89
CA ARG A 132 8.80 21.77 -19.30
C ARG A 132 10.06 20.93 -19.42
N LEU A 133 11.06 21.17 -18.57
CA LEU A 133 12.28 20.36 -18.52
C LEU A 133 11.98 18.92 -18.10
N LEU A 134 11.16 18.70 -17.06
CA LEU A 134 10.72 17.36 -16.68
C LEU A 134 10.04 16.63 -17.86
N GLY A 135 9.15 17.31 -18.58
CA GLY A 135 8.50 16.75 -19.76
C GLY A 135 9.47 16.39 -20.89
N LEU A 136 10.48 17.23 -21.13
CA LEU A 136 11.54 16.92 -22.11
C LEU A 136 12.32 15.66 -21.70
N LEU A 137 12.69 15.53 -20.43
CA LEU A 137 13.42 14.37 -19.91
C LEU A 137 12.58 13.09 -19.99
N MET A 138 11.31 13.15 -19.60
CA MET A 138 10.37 12.02 -19.71
C MET A 138 10.19 11.60 -21.17
N ARG A 139 9.91 12.52 -22.10
CA ARG A 139 9.80 12.18 -23.53
C ARG A 139 11.10 11.57 -24.08
N ARG A 140 12.27 12.01 -23.60
CA ARG A 140 13.54 11.39 -23.97
C ARG A 140 13.64 9.95 -23.46
N MET A 141 13.34 9.70 -22.20
CA MET A 141 13.32 8.34 -21.62
C MET A 141 12.36 7.40 -22.38
N TRP A 142 11.13 7.86 -22.65
CA TRP A 142 10.13 7.06 -23.37
C TRP A 142 10.55 6.80 -24.82
N SER A 143 11.07 7.80 -25.52
CA SER A 143 11.52 7.62 -26.91
C SER A 143 12.77 6.74 -27.01
N ASN A 144 13.69 6.80 -26.05
CA ASN A 144 14.82 5.87 -25.94
C ASN A 144 14.33 4.43 -25.74
N PHE A 145 13.38 4.23 -24.83
CA PHE A 145 12.78 2.90 -24.58
C PHE A 145 12.06 2.37 -25.82
N ALA A 146 11.27 3.19 -26.51
CA ALA A 146 10.59 2.79 -27.74
C ALA A 146 11.57 2.38 -28.86
N LYS A 147 12.72 3.05 -28.96
CA LYS A 147 13.75 2.76 -29.99
C LYS A 147 14.60 1.54 -29.66
N THR A 148 14.91 1.30 -28.39
CA THR A 148 16.01 0.40 -28.00
C THR A 148 15.67 -0.60 -26.89
N GLY A 149 14.51 -0.46 -26.25
CA GLY A 149 14.16 -1.21 -25.04
C GLY A 149 14.89 -0.74 -23.77
N ASN A 150 15.71 0.31 -23.85
CA ASN A 150 16.42 0.91 -22.72
C ASN A 150 16.11 2.42 -22.64
N PRO A 151 15.58 2.95 -21.52
CA PRO A 151 15.25 4.37 -21.42
C PRO A 151 16.48 5.29 -21.29
N ASN A 152 17.67 4.73 -21.03
CA ASN A 152 18.84 5.50 -20.62
C ASN A 152 19.65 6.10 -21.77
N SER A 153 20.29 7.26 -21.52
CA SER A 153 21.28 7.88 -22.40
C SER A 153 22.16 8.86 -21.62
N GLN A 154 23.34 9.23 -22.15
CA GLN A 154 24.27 10.17 -21.51
C GLN A 154 23.67 11.57 -21.26
N GLU A 155 22.63 11.94 -22.00
CA GLU A 155 21.94 13.23 -21.88
C GLU A 155 20.97 13.30 -20.68
N LEU A 156 20.72 12.17 -19.99
CA LEU A 156 19.80 12.14 -18.84
C LEU A 156 20.55 12.39 -17.52
N PRO A 157 19.96 13.13 -16.57
CA PRO A 157 20.60 13.45 -15.29
C PRO A 157 20.66 12.27 -14.32
N VAL A 158 20.03 11.15 -14.65
CA VAL A 158 19.91 9.97 -13.81
C VAL A 158 19.82 8.72 -14.67
N THR A 159 20.38 7.62 -14.18
CA THR A 159 20.18 6.29 -14.77
C THR A 159 18.92 5.67 -14.18
N TRP A 160 17.95 5.33 -15.01
CA TRP A 160 16.79 4.53 -14.65
C TRP A 160 17.19 3.05 -14.58
N PRO A 161 17.28 2.46 -13.38
CA PRO A 161 17.70 1.07 -13.23
C PRO A 161 16.66 0.12 -13.80
N ARG A 162 17.14 -1.01 -14.33
CA ARG A 162 16.27 -2.14 -14.66
C ARG A 162 15.69 -2.69 -13.35
N TYR A 163 14.37 -2.84 -13.32
CA TYR A 163 13.66 -3.45 -12.20
C TYR A 163 14.03 -4.92 -12.08
N ASP A 164 14.31 -5.35 -10.85
CA ASP A 164 14.45 -6.75 -10.48
C ASP A 164 13.86 -7.00 -9.08
N GLN A 165 13.53 -8.26 -8.79
CA GLN A 165 12.87 -8.62 -7.53
C GLN A 165 13.74 -8.49 -6.28
N HIS A 166 15.06 -8.39 -6.40
CA HIS A 166 15.99 -8.25 -5.28
C HIS A 166 16.15 -6.78 -4.91
N SER A 167 16.58 -5.95 -5.87
CA SER A 167 16.79 -4.52 -5.64
C SER A 167 15.47 -3.77 -5.48
N ARG A 168 14.43 -4.17 -6.24
CA ARG A 168 13.11 -3.53 -6.32
C ARG A 168 13.22 -2.01 -6.52
N GLN A 169 14.20 -1.61 -7.32
CA GLN A 169 14.47 -0.21 -7.60
C GLN A 169 13.48 0.37 -8.61
N TYR A 170 13.13 1.64 -8.41
CA TYR A 170 12.31 2.43 -9.32
C TYR A 170 12.86 3.85 -9.40
N LEU A 171 12.50 4.55 -10.48
CA LEU A 171 12.83 5.95 -10.65
C LEU A 171 11.68 6.85 -10.21
N THR A 172 11.93 7.79 -9.32
CA THR A 172 10.99 8.86 -9.00
C THR A 172 11.11 9.98 -10.03
N LEU A 173 10.01 10.34 -10.70
CA LEU A 173 9.94 11.42 -11.67
C LEU A 173 9.38 12.67 -11.01
N SER A 174 10.20 13.71 -10.90
CA SER A 174 9.81 15.02 -10.37
C SER A 174 10.66 16.13 -10.97
N THR A 175 10.28 17.38 -10.76
CA THR A 175 11.07 18.55 -11.21
C THR A 175 12.47 18.63 -10.59
N SER A 176 12.70 17.92 -9.48
CA SER A 176 14.01 17.78 -8.82
C SER A 176 14.77 16.50 -9.22
N MET A 177 14.39 15.85 -10.32
CA MET A 177 14.97 14.57 -10.73
C MET A 177 16.48 14.64 -10.98
N GLY A 178 17.23 13.75 -10.32
CA GLY A 178 18.68 13.63 -10.43
C GLY A 178 19.20 12.31 -9.82
N PRO A 179 20.51 12.20 -9.50
CA PRO A 179 21.11 10.96 -9.00
C PRO A 179 20.43 10.35 -7.76
N GLY A 180 19.82 11.18 -6.91
CA GLY A 180 19.08 10.74 -5.71
C GLY A 180 17.64 10.28 -5.96
N SER A 181 17.16 10.31 -7.21
CA SER A 181 15.78 9.96 -7.55
C SER A 181 15.54 8.46 -7.71
N VAL A 182 16.59 7.64 -7.69
CA VAL A 182 16.46 6.18 -7.65
C VAL A 182 16.16 5.75 -6.22
N GLN A 183 14.99 5.15 -6.04
CA GLN A 183 14.53 4.63 -4.75
C GLN A 183 14.27 3.13 -4.87
N ALA A 184 13.94 2.48 -3.75
CA ALA A 184 13.64 1.07 -3.71
C ALA A 184 12.40 0.80 -2.84
N HIS A 185 11.76 -0.34 -3.08
CA HIS A 185 10.68 -0.85 -2.22
C HIS A 185 9.43 0.03 -2.21
N LEU A 186 9.03 0.54 -3.39
CA LEU A 186 7.82 1.37 -3.59
C LEU A 186 6.64 0.77 -2.83
N ARG A 187 6.15 1.53 -1.83
CA ARG A 187 4.95 1.18 -1.04
C ARG A 187 4.97 -0.28 -0.54
N SER A 188 6.14 -0.82 -0.18
CA SER A 188 6.30 -2.27 0.01
C SER A 188 5.34 -2.89 1.02
N LYS A 189 4.97 -2.19 2.10
CA LYS A 189 3.96 -2.61 3.07
C LYS A 189 2.58 -2.75 2.41
N GLN A 190 2.13 -1.73 1.68
CA GLN A 190 0.82 -1.71 1.02
C GLN A 190 0.78 -2.67 -0.18
N VAL A 191 1.86 -2.77 -0.95
CA VAL A 191 2.03 -3.76 -2.01
C VAL A 191 1.93 -5.17 -1.42
N PHE A 192 2.53 -5.42 -0.25
CA PHE A 192 2.41 -6.71 0.43
C PHE A 192 0.97 -6.97 0.90
N PHE A 193 0.37 -5.97 1.56
CA PHE A 193 -1.00 -6.01 2.06
C PHE A 193 -2.00 -6.43 0.96
N TRP A 194 -1.99 -5.75 -0.18
CA TRP A 194 -2.94 -6.03 -1.26
C TRP A 194 -2.61 -7.32 -2.02
N ASN A 195 -1.34 -7.53 -2.41
CA ASN A 195 -0.99 -8.67 -3.25
C ASN A 195 -0.96 -10.02 -2.51
N TYR A 196 -0.73 -10.02 -1.19
CA TYR A 196 -0.58 -11.26 -0.42
C TYR A 196 -1.63 -11.40 0.68
N LEU A 197 -1.78 -10.41 1.58
CA LEU A 197 -2.69 -10.55 2.71
C LEU A 197 -4.16 -10.56 2.26
N VAL A 198 -4.61 -9.53 1.55
CA VAL A 198 -5.98 -9.46 1.03
C VAL A 198 -6.24 -10.59 0.03
N SER A 199 -5.26 -10.91 -0.82
CA SER A 199 -5.37 -12.06 -1.73
C SER A 199 -5.49 -13.40 -1.01
N ALA A 200 -4.86 -13.58 0.16
CA ALA A 200 -5.03 -14.77 0.99
C ALA A 200 -6.42 -14.77 1.64
N LEU A 201 -6.84 -13.64 2.24
CA LEU A 201 -8.17 -13.49 2.83
C LEU A 201 -9.27 -13.82 1.82
N ALA A 202 -9.19 -13.30 0.59
CA ALA A 202 -10.15 -13.62 -0.47
C ALA A 202 -10.16 -15.10 -0.90
N ARG A 203 -9.10 -15.86 -0.62
CA ARG A 203 -9.01 -17.30 -0.99
C ARG A 203 -9.39 -18.25 0.13
N VAL A 204 -9.50 -17.78 1.37
CA VAL A 204 -9.97 -18.59 2.48
C VAL A 204 -11.48 -18.83 2.31
N CYS A 205 -11.86 -19.90 1.63
CA CYS A 205 -13.24 -20.37 1.76
C CYS A 205 -13.44 -20.84 3.21
N CYS A 206 -14.59 -20.51 3.81
CA CYS A 206 -15.11 -21.25 4.96
C CYS A 206 -15.43 -22.69 4.52
N ALA A 207 -14.40 -23.50 4.25
CA ALA A 207 -14.52 -24.94 4.32
C ALA A 207 -14.52 -25.37 5.79
N CYS A 208 -15.46 -24.83 6.58
CA CYS A 208 -15.95 -25.51 7.76
C CYS A 208 -17.09 -26.42 7.29
N ALA A 209 -16.79 -27.35 6.38
CA ALA A 209 -17.71 -28.44 6.03
C ALA A 209 -17.51 -29.56 7.05
N GLY A 210 -17.98 -29.30 8.26
CA GLY A 210 -18.07 -30.25 9.35
C GLY A 210 -18.79 -29.55 10.50
N PRO A 211 -19.71 -30.21 11.22
CA PRO A 211 -20.21 -29.64 12.45
C PRO A 211 -18.99 -29.33 13.32
N VAL A 212 -18.89 -28.09 13.78
CA VAL A 212 -18.07 -27.81 14.95
C VAL A 212 -18.75 -28.57 16.07
N SER A 213 -18.37 -29.83 16.27
CA SER A 213 -18.61 -30.47 17.54
C SER A 213 -17.87 -29.59 18.54
N VAL A 214 -18.63 -28.91 19.39
CA VAL A 214 -18.11 -28.44 20.67
C VAL A 214 -17.78 -29.71 21.44
N GLY A 215 -16.63 -30.29 21.12
CA GLY A 215 -16.02 -31.31 21.94
C GLY A 215 -15.69 -30.60 23.25
N ALA A 216 -16.51 -30.87 24.26
CA ALA A 216 -16.18 -30.62 25.65
C ALA A 216 -14.73 -31.08 25.87
N GLY A 217 -13.83 -30.11 26.02
CA GLY A 217 -12.40 -30.37 25.93
C GLY A 217 -11.53 -29.21 26.43
N MET A 218 -12.09 -28.31 27.20
CA MET A 218 -11.33 -27.70 28.29
C MET A 218 -11.91 -28.29 29.57
N SER A 219 -11.46 -29.50 29.93
CA SER A 219 -11.54 -29.90 31.33
C SER A 219 -10.70 -28.90 32.09
N ALA A 220 -11.35 -28.00 32.83
CA ALA A 220 -10.71 -27.26 33.87
C ALA A 220 -10.04 -28.28 34.80
N SER A 221 -8.71 -28.39 34.75
CA SER A 221 -7.97 -29.01 35.84
C SER A 221 -7.96 -28.00 36.98
N MET A 222 -9.08 -27.94 37.71
CA MET A 222 -9.11 -27.43 39.07
C MET A 222 -8.24 -28.37 39.90
N TRP A 223 -7.02 -27.93 40.21
CA TRP A 223 -6.25 -28.52 41.30
C TRP A 223 -6.94 -28.16 42.61
N THR A 224 -7.97 -28.92 42.99
CA THR A 224 -8.36 -29.07 44.39
C THR A 224 -7.55 -30.23 44.95
N ALA A 225 -6.34 -29.94 45.43
CA ALA A 225 -5.62 -30.85 46.31
C ALA A 225 -6.17 -30.68 47.73
N ALA A 226 -7.02 -31.60 48.17
CA ALA A 226 -7.35 -31.73 49.59
C ALA A 226 -7.62 -33.19 49.96
N GLY A 227 -6.62 -33.79 50.63
CA GLY A 227 -6.77 -34.87 51.59
C GLY A 227 -6.25 -36.25 51.15
N ILE A 228 -5.55 -37.05 51.96
CA ILE A 228 -5.15 -37.02 53.38
C ILE A 228 -3.97 -38.03 53.51
N LEU A 229 -3.18 -37.88 54.59
CA LEU A 229 -2.23 -38.81 55.26
C LEU A 229 -0.76 -38.45 54.98
N THR A 230 0.16 -38.23 55.92
CA THR A 230 0.24 -38.43 57.38
C THR A 230 1.60 -37.89 57.86
N GLY A 231 1.67 -37.25 59.04
CA GLY A 231 2.90 -37.00 59.82
C GLY A 231 3.87 -35.98 59.20
N TRP A 232 4.39 -34.97 59.90
CA TRP A 232 5.15 -35.06 61.14
C TRP A 232 5.18 -33.68 61.84
N THR A 233 4.95 -33.72 63.15
CA THR A 233 5.48 -32.90 64.26
C THR A 233 6.04 -31.49 64.03
N LEU A 234 5.49 -30.56 64.83
CA LEU A 234 6.09 -29.31 65.30
C LEU A 234 7.54 -29.46 65.77
N ALA A 235 8.39 -28.49 65.45
CA ALA A 235 9.12 -27.70 66.46
C ALA A 235 9.81 -26.49 65.81
N ALA A 236 9.48 -25.31 66.32
CA ALA A 236 10.18 -24.06 66.06
C ALA A 236 11.60 -24.10 66.64
N GLY A 237 12.53 -23.44 65.97
CA GLY A 237 13.92 -23.35 66.40
C GLY A 237 14.12 -22.53 67.67
N VAL A 238 15.09 -22.95 68.47
CA VAL A 238 15.95 -22.10 69.31
C VAL A 238 17.29 -22.84 69.45
N GLY A 239 18.43 -22.15 69.32
CA GLY A 239 19.61 -22.50 70.11
C GLY A 239 20.92 -22.77 69.37
N MET A 240 21.83 -21.81 69.55
CA MET A 240 23.28 -21.82 69.34
C MET A 240 24.06 -22.96 70.02
N VAL A 241 25.19 -23.31 69.39
CA VAL A 241 26.56 -23.48 69.94
C VAL A 241 26.93 -24.73 70.76
N LEU A 242 28.10 -25.26 70.33
CA LEU A 242 29.01 -26.30 70.85
C LEU A 242 28.59 -27.76 70.68
#